data_AF-A0A328C519-F1
#
_entry.id   AF-A0A328C519-F1
#
_cell.length_a   1.000
_cell.length_b   1.000
_cell.length_c   1.000
_cell.angle_alpha   90.00
_cell.angle_beta   90.00
_cell.angle_gamma   90.00
#
_symmetry.space_group_name_H-M   'P 1'
#
loop_
_entity.id
_entity.type
_entity.pdbx_description
1 polymer ?
#
loop_
_entity_poly.entity_id
_entity_poly.type
_entity_poly.pdbx_seq_one_letter_code
_entity_poly.pdbx_strand_id
1 'polypeptide(L)'
;MLGQGAGQGKERWQAGHDVERRRPVMLQGYACAEGEQEVVRAHAAEYQALRHPALLEVCAVVRGEEGVWVIYDWPPGARLDEWLVTQDVVPLWIALQLFEDLIEGLRAMHGAGFRHGRLEPSRVLICEQMEGRLGASLSGVWLGPDAPSPGGDYRAAGAILLRMLGGDGRAGAIADGLDALKERVSGDARGALRELLEGLLDEDSPGRLDNPRTILEAVARVRALLGAEVMCAVEGGPFVRGSREDDPDARREEMPAASVEVAAFFIDRAPVSAAQFYAFAIATGRKLDPEWFQFNAPRGAGELPVVHVTWREARDYARWAGKRLPTEAEWEKAARGTDGRTYPWGDAPPVPELALYGQNPAPGVCGERPAGRSPYGVEDMAGNVFEWVGDWYEGDYYSQAPPRDPGGPRRGTKKVLRGGSFAHPAFALRCATRGRYAPEERRANHSFRCVWSLREPQPR
;
A
#
# COMPACT_ATOMS: atom_id res chain seq x y z
N MET A 1 -32.97 28.23 38.10
CA MET A 1 -32.52 29.15 37.03
C MET A 1 -31.62 28.37 36.09
N LEU A 2 -31.86 28.61 34.80
CA LEU A 2 -31.50 27.77 33.66
C LEU A 2 -30.00 27.53 33.46
N GLY A 3 -29.72 26.32 32.98
CA GLY A 3 -28.47 25.90 32.36
C GLY A 3 -28.70 24.61 31.58
N GLN A 4 -29.64 24.64 30.61
CA GLN A 4 -29.76 23.60 29.60
C GLN A 4 -28.52 23.64 28.71
N GLY A 5 -27.68 22.63 28.82
CA GLY A 5 -26.80 22.18 27.75
C GLY A 5 -27.22 20.76 27.41
N ALA A 6 -27.94 20.57 26.31
CA ALA A 6 -28.17 19.26 25.72
C ALA A 6 -26.80 18.71 25.27
N GLY A 7 -26.19 17.89 26.12
CA GLY A 7 -24.96 17.19 25.78
C GLY A 7 -25.29 16.08 24.76
N GLN A 8 -24.89 16.28 23.50
CA GLN A 8 -24.77 15.20 22.54
C GLN A 8 -23.95 14.07 23.18
N GLY A 9 -24.54 12.88 23.30
CA GLY A 9 -23.88 11.70 23.85
C GLY A 9 -22.61 11.41 23.05
N LYS A 10 -21.43 11.52 23.69
CA LYS A 10 -20.15 11.20 23.06
C LYS A 10 -20.12 9.70 22.75
N GLU A 11 -20.19 9.34 21.47
CA GLU A 11 -19.82 7.99 21.01
C GLU A 11 -18.38 7.70 21.46
N ARG A 12 -18.17 6.54 22.09
CA ARG A 12 -16.87 6.14 22.64
C ARG A 12 -16.37 4.88 21.93
N TRP A 13 -15.17 4.98 21.36
CA TRP A 13 -14.40 3.85 20.87
C TRP A 13 -13.44 3.39 21.96
N GLN A 14 -13.36 2.08 22.20
CA GLN A 14 -12.39 1.51 23.12
C GLN A 14 -11.90 0.15 22.60
N ALA A 15 -10.62 -0.15 22.84
CA ALA A 15 -10.07 -1.47 22.59
C ALA A 15 -10.61 -2.45 23.64
N GLY A 16 -10.95 -3.66 23.21
CA GLY A 16 -11.41 -4.75 24.06
C GLY A 16 -10.72 -6.06 23.69
N HIS A 17 -11.04 -7.11 24.44
CA HIS A 17 -10.58 -8.47 24.17
C HIS A 17 -11.78 -9.41 24.24
N ASP A 18 -12.06 -10.11 23.14
CA ASP A 18 -13.07 -11.16 23.10
C ASP A 18 -12.47 -12.42 23.74
N VAL A 19 -12.97 -12.75 24.93
CA VAL A 19 -12.47 -13.87 25.74
C VAL A 19 -12.78 -15.22 25.09
N GLU A 20 -13.89 -15.34 24.37
CA GLU A 20 -14.31 -16.59 23.72
C GLU A 20 -13.47 -16.85 22.48
N ARG A 21 -13.30 -15.84 21.63
CA ARG A 21 -12.49 -15.92 20.40
C ARG A 21 -10.99 -15.73 20.66
N ARG A 22 -10.61 -15.31 21.87
CA ARG A 22 -9.22 -14.98 22.29
C ARG A 22 -8.53 -13.99 21.36
N ARG A 23 -9.26 -12.98 20.89
CA ARG A 23 -8.75 -11.98 19.93
C ARG A 23 -9.10 -10.55 20.36
N PRO A 24 -8.28 -9.55 20.00
CA PRO A 24 -8.66 -8.15 20.22
C PRO A 24 -9.96 -7.83 19.46
N VAL A 25 -10.76 -6.93 20.02
CA VAL A 25 -11.99 -6.42 19.41
C VAL A 25 -12.09 -4.91 19.59
N MET A 26 -12.86 -4.28 18.72
CA MET A 26 -13.18 -2.86 18.80
C MET A 26 -14.58 -2.70 19.36
N LEU A 27 -14.76 -1.85 20.37
CA LEU A 27 -16.05 -1.60 21.00
C LEU A 27 -16.51 -0.19 20.67
N GLN A 28 -17.72 -0.05 20.15
CA GLN A 28 -18.37 1.23 19.89
C GLN A 28 -19.61 1.38 20.76
N GLY A 29 -19.64 2.43 21.58
CA GLY A 29 -20.78 2.75 22.45
C GLY A 29 -21.74 3.76 21.83
N TYR A 30 -23.03 3.42 21.83
CA TYR A 30 -24.14 4.25 21.39
C TYR A 30 -24.99 4.68 22.60
N ALA A 31 -24.78 5.92 23.06
CA ALA A 31 -25.55 6.51 24.15
C ALA A 31 -26.93 6.94 23.65
N CYS A 32 -27.98 6.21 24.01
CA CYS A 32 -29.35 6.44 23.54
C CYS A 32 -30.40 6.04 24.60
N ALA A 33 -31.61 6.58 24.50
CA ALA A 33 -32.71 6.27 25.42
C ALA A 33 -33.23 4.84 25.23
N GLU A 34 -33.93 4.27 26.21
CA GLU A 34 -34.34 2.85 26.21
C GLU A 34 -35.09 2.39 24.95
N GLY A 35 -35.98 3.21 24.39
CA GLY A 35 -36.68 2.88 23.13
C GLY A 35 -35.79 2.97 21.88
N GLU A 36 -34.76 3.83 21.90
CA GLU A 36 -33.78 3.95 20.82
C GLU A 36 -32.73 2.82 20.89
N GLN A 37 -32.44 2.33 22.10
CA GLN A 37 -31.53 1.19 22.32
C GLN A 37 -32.01 -0.07 21.61
N GLU A 38 -33.32 -0.33 21.59
CA GLU A 38 -33.89 -1.49 20.90
C GLU A 38 -33.71 -1.39 19.38
N VAL A 39 -33.91 -0.20 18.83
CA VAL A 39 -33.70 0.10 17.39
C VAL A 39 -32.24 -0.09 17.00
N VAL A 40 -31.31 0.52 17.75
CA VAL A 40 -29.87 0.37 17.50
C VAL A 40 -29.46 -1.09 17.59
N ARG A 41 -29.98 -1.84 18.58
CA ARG A 41 -29.68 -3.27 18.72
C ARG A 41 -30.20 -4.09 17.54
N ALA A 42 -31.45 -3.87 17.12
CA ALA A 42 -32.05 -4.59 16.01
C ALA A 42 -31.22 -4.40 14.73
N HIS A 43 -30.83 -3.16 14.43
CA HIS A 43 -30.06 -2.89 13.23
C HIS A 43 -28.61 -3.32 13.30
N ALA A 44 -27.96 -3.22 14.46
CA ALA A 44 -26.64 -3.79 14.65
C ALA A 44 -26.65 -5.33 14.48
N ALA A 45 -27.74 -6.00 14.87
CA ALA A 45 -27.93 -7.43 14.59
C ALA A 45 -28.13 -7.69 13.09
N GLU A 46 -28.89 -6.87 12.37
CA GLU A 46 -29.03 -6.98 10.91
C GLU A 46 -27.70 -6.73 10.18
N TYR A 47 -26.86 -5.83 10.68
CA TYR A 47 -25.53 -5.58 10.12
C TYR A 47 -24.62 -6.81 10.19
N GLN A 48 -24.83 -7.72 11.15
CA GLN A 48 -24.15 -9.02 11.17
C GLN A 48 -24.47 -9.89 9.95
N ALA A 49 -25.49 -9.56 9.16
CA ALA A 49 -25.76 -10.23 7.89
C ALA A 49 -24.99 -9.62 6.71
N LEU A 50 -24.49 -8.39 6.83
CA LEU A 50 -23.66 -7.78 5.78
C LEU A 50 -22.32 -8.49 5.71
N ARG A 51 -21.96 -8.90 4.49
CA ARG A 51 -20.68 -9.53 4.18
C ARG A 51 -20.01 -8.70 3.10
N HIS A 52 -19.05 -7.88 3.50
CA HIS A 52 -18.25 -7.11 2.58
C HIS A 52 -16.85 -6.89 3.19
N PRO A 53 -15.75 -7.10 2.44
CA PRO A 53 -14.39 -6.97 2.97
C PRO A 53 -14.05 -5.57 3.50
N ALA A 54 -14.70 -4.54 2.97
CA ALA A 54 -14.52 -3.14 3.41
C ALA A 54 -15.35 -2.77 4.65
N LEU A 55 -16.07 -3.71 5.26
CA LEU A 55 -16.87 -3.48 6.47
C LEU A 55 -16.29 -4.32 7.61
N LEU A 56 -16.18 -3.72 8.80
CA LEU A 56 -15.80 -4.49 9.99
C LEU A 56 -16.89 -5.50 10.35
N GLU A 57 -16.49 -6.72 10.69
CA GLU A 57 -17.43 -7.75 11.13
C GLU A 57 -17.99 -7.41 12.52
N VAL A 58 -19.31 -7.31 12.65
CA VAL A 58 -19.95 -7.21 13.97
C VAL A 58 -19.95 -8.57 14.64
N CYS A 59 -19.12 -8.71 15.67
CA CYS A 59 -18.97 -9.92 16.47
C CYS A 59 -20.14 -10.10 17.45
N ALA A 60 -20.60 -9.02 18.09
CA ALA A 60 -21.66 -9.06 19.08
C ALA A 60 -22.31 -7.68 19.30
N VAL A 61 -23.51 -7.69 19.90
CA VAL A 61 -24.23 -6.47 20.31
C VAL A 61 -24.72 -6.66 21.74
N VAL A 62 -24.35 -5.75 22.64
CA VAL A 62 -24.58 -5.89 24.09
C VAL A 62 -25.27 -4.65 24.65
N ARG A 63 -26.21 -4.84 25.58
CA ARG A 63 -26.84 -3.73 26.33
C ARG A 63 -25.96 -3.35 27.52
N GLY A 64 -25.65 -2.06 27.65
CA GLY A 64 -25.02 -1.48 28.85
C GLY A 64 -25.96 -0.51 29.57
N GLU A 65 -25.53 -0.03 30.73
CA GLU A 65 -26.31 0.93 31.56
C GLU A 65 -26.50 2.28 30.85
N GLU A 66 -25.49 2.73 30.09
CA GLU A 66 -25.50 4.02 29.37
C GLU A 66 -25.93 3.90 27.89
N GLY A 67 -26.24 2.71 27.36
CA GLY A 67 -26.57 2.53 25.94
C GLY A 67 -26.34 1.14 25.34
N VAL A 68 -26.15 1.08 24.02
CA VAL A 68 -25.83 -0.17 23.28
C VAL A 68 -24.37 -0.19 22.88
N TRP A 69 -23.71 -1.33 23.08
CA TRP A 69 -22.34 -1.57 22.64
C TRP A 69 -22.33 -2.52 21.44
N VAL A 70 -21.73 -2.09 20.34
CA VAL A 70 -21.45 -2.93 19.17
C VAL A 70 -19.99 -3.34 19.22
N ILE A 71 -19.74 -4.64 19.14
CA ILE A 71 -18.41 -5.25 19.18
C ILE A 71 -18.04 -5.65 17.76
N TYR A 72 -16.95 -5.09 17.24
CA TYR A 72 -16.41 -5.41 15.93
C TYR A 72 -15.13 -6.22 16.04
N ASP A 73 -14.84 -7.02 15.01
CA ASP A 73 -13.53 -7.63 14.86
C ASP A 73 -12.46 -6.52 14.78
N TRP A 74 -11.32 -6.73 15.44
CA TRP A 74 -10.17 -5.83 15.35
C TRP A 74 -9.10 -6.52 14.50
N PRO A 75 -9.13 -6.36 13.16
CA PRO A 75 -8.07 -6.87 12.32
C PRO A 75 -6.76 -6.13 12.63
N PRO A 76 -5.60 -6.75 12.37
CA PRO A 76 -4.33 -6.06 12.54
C PRO A 76 -4.29 -4.79 11.67
N GLY A 77 -4.00 -3.65 12.30
CA GLY A 77 -4.21 -2.35 11.69
C GLY A 77 -4.19 -1.19 12.68
N ALA A 78 -4.42 0.02 12.17
CA ALA A 78 -4.50 1.26 12.94
C ALA A 78 -5.70 2.10 12.50
N ARG A 79 -6.19 2.98 13.38
CA ARG A 79 -7.15 4.00 12.97
C ARG A 79 -6.50 5.00 12.02
N LEU A 80 -7.25 5.44 11.02
CA LEU A 80 -6.73 6.34 9.98
C LEU A 80 -6.27 7.69 10.57
N ASP A 81 -6.96 8.23 11.58
CA ASP A 81 -6.53 9.49 12.21
C ASP A 81 -5.23 9.36 13.00
N GLU A 82 -5.08 8.30 13.79
CA GLU A 82 -3.84 7.99 14.50
C GLU A 82 -2.70 7.75 13.51
N TRP A 83 -2.98 7.02 12.44
CA TRP A 83 -2.01 6.74 11.40
C TRP A 83 -1.57 8.01 10.67
N LEU A 84 -2.49 8.89 10.27
CA LEU A 84 -2.15 10.13 9.56
C LEU A 84 -1.22 11.05 10.36
N VAL A 85 -1.28 11.03 11.70
CA VAL A 85 -0.34 11.79 12.56
C VAL A 85 1.10 11.26 12.45
N THR A 86 1.27 9.98 12.12
CA THR A 86 2.58 9.33 12.00
C THR A 86 3.18 9.43 10.61
N GLN A 87 2.44 9.94 9.63
CA GLN A 87 2.88 9.98 8.24
C GLN A 87 3.27 11.40 7.84
N ASP A 88 4.48 11.54 7.32
CA ASP A 88 4.89 12.79 6.66
C ASP A 88 4.14 12.95 5.32
N VAL A 89 3.94 11.84 4.61
CA VAL A 89 3.39 11.81 3.26
C VAL A 89 2.66 10.48 3.03
N VAL A 90 1.41 10.56 2.55
CA VAL A 90 0.71 9.39 1.98
C VAL A 90 0.89 9.37 0.47
N PRO A 91 1.41 8.28 -0.14
CA PRO A 91 1.44 8.16 -1.60
C PRO A 91 0.03 8.21 -2.19
N LEU A 92 -0.16 8.96 -3.27
CA LEU A 92 -1.48 9.16 -3.89
C LEU A 92 -2.15 7.82 -4.26
N TRP A 93 -1.40 6.84 -4.76
CA TRP A 93 -1.94 5.51 -5.08
C TRP A 93 -2.55 4.82 -3.84
N ILE A 94 -1.88 4.93 -2.68
CA ILE A 94 -2.37 4.38 -1.41
C ILE A 94 -3.62 5.12 -0.97
N ALA A 95 -3.62 6.46 -1.03
CA ALA A 95 -4.79 7.27 -0.69
C ALA A 95 -6.01 6.90 -1.56
N LEU A 96 -5.81 6.69 -2.87
CA LEU A 96 -6.86 6.25 -3.78
C LEU A 96 -7.32 4.81 -3.49
N GLN A 97 -6.41 3.91 -3.11
CA GLN A 97 -6.76 2.54 -2.74
C GLN A 97 -7.63 2.50 -1.49
N LEU A 98 -7.21 3.20 -0.42
CA LEU A 98 -8.00 3.28 0.80
C LEU A 98 -9.35 3.95 0.52
N PHE A 99 -9.37 5.03 -0.25
CA PHE A 99 -10.61 5.69 -0.65
C PHE A 99 -11.55 4.77 -1.45
N GLU A 100 -11.03 3.98 -2.39
CA GLU A 100 -11.81 3.02 -3.15
C GLU A 100 -12.44 1.95 -2.25
N ASP A 101 -11.67 1.40 -1.31
CA ASP A 101 -12.17 0.45 -0.31
C ASP A 101 -13.30 1.09 0.53
N LEU A 102 -13.17 2.37 0.93
CA LEU A 102 -14.23 3.13 1.62
C LEU A 102 -15.51 3.26 0.76
N ILE A 103 -15.38 3.64 -0.52
CA ILE A 103 -16.52 3.79 -1.42
C ILE A 103 -17.23 2.45 -1.64
N GLU A 104 -16.47 1.37 -1.76
CA GLU A 104 -17.00 0.01 -1.87
C GLU A 104 -17.77 -0.42 -0.60
N GLY A 105 -17.23 -0.11 0.58
CA GLY A 105 -17.94 -0.31 1.86
C GLY A 105 -19.25 0.48 1.94
N LEU A 106 -19.23 1.77 1.60
CA LEU A 106 -20.44 2.61 1.55
C LEU A 106 -21.44 2.07 0.52
N ARG A 107 -20.99 1.65 -0.66
CA ARG A 107 -21.84 1.05 -1.70
C ARG A 107 -22.57 -0.18 -1.19
N ALA A 108 -21.85 -1.09 -0.51
CA ALA A 108 -22.43 -2.29 0.07
C ALA A 108 -23.46 -1.97 1.16
N MET A 109 -23.14 -1.05 2.08
CA MET A 109 -24.06 -0.61 3.14
C MET A 109 -25.33 0.05 2.56
N HIS A 110 -25.17 1.02 1.66
CA HIS A 110 -26.28 1.75 1.05
C HIS A 110 -27.17 0.83 0.21
N GLY A 111 -26.58 -0.11 -0.52
CA GLY A 111 -27.32 -1.10 -1.31
C GLY A 111 -28.20 -2.02 -0.46
N ALA A 112 -27.81 -2.25 0.80
CA ALA A 112 -28.59 -3.01 1.77
C ALA A 112 -29.55 -2.14 2.62
N GLY A 113 -29.67 -0.84 2.31
CA GLY A 113 -30.59 0.07 3.00
C GLY A 113 -30.04 0.69 4.30
N PHE A 114 -28.78 0.42 4.65
CA PHE A 114 -28.15 1.02 5.82
C PHE A 114 -27.57 2.40 5.50
N ARG A 115 -27.27 3.16 6.55
CA ARG A 115 -26.55 4.43 6.49
C ARG A 115 -25.37 4.39 7.44
N HIS A 116 -24.28 5.02 7.02
CA HIS A 116 -23.14 5.22 7.89
C HIS A 116 -23.45 6.37 8.86
N GLY A 117 -22.87 6.33 10.06
CA GLY A 117 -22.89 7.49 10.96
C GLY A 117 -22.01 8.62 10.42
N ARG A 118 -21.64 9.57 11.27
CA ARG A 118 -20.65 10.59 10.92
C ARG A 118 -19.34 9.93 10.44
N LEU A 119 -19.07 9.95 9.14
CA LEU A 119 -17.84 9.42 8.56
C LEU A 119 -16.70 10.41 8.74
N GLU A 120 -15.66 9.99 9.46
CA GLU A 120 -14.47 10.79 9.73
C GLU A 120 -13.26 9.86 9.96
N PRO A 121 -12.01 10.37 9.86
CA PRO A 121 -10.81 9.53 9.94
C PRO A 121 -10.72 8.62 11.18
N SER A 122 -11.30 9.02 12.33
CA SER A 122 -11.29 8.19 13.55
C SER A 122 -12.17 6.95 13.49
N ARG A 123 -13.02 6.80 12.46
CA ARG A 123 -13.92 5.65 12.23
C ARG A 123 -13.51 4.77 11.07
N VAL A 124 -12.34 5.03 10.50
CA VAL A 124 -11.76 4.22 9.45
C VAL A 124 -10.61 3.43 10.05
N LEU A 125 -10.66 2.10 9.91
CA LEU A 125 -9.53 1.24 10.21
C LEU A 125 -8.77 0.94 8.92
N ILE A 126 -7.44 1.11 8.97
CA ILE A 126 -6.55 0.61 7.93
C ILE A 126 -6.14 -0.80 8.34
N CYS A 127 -6.54 -1.79 7.55
CA CYS A 127 -6.46 -3.21 7.89
C CYS A 127 -5.47 -3.92 6.96
N GLU A 128 -4.69 -4.86 7.47
CA GLU A 128 -3.73 -5.66 6.68
C GLU A 128 -4.33 -6.90 6.00
N GLN A 129 -5.61 -7.23 6.25
CA GLN A 129 -6.21 -8.49 5.83
C GLN A 129 -7.45 -8.35 4.95
N MET A 130 -7.71 -7.17 4.40
CA MET A 130 -8.85 -6.96 3.52
C MET A 130 -8.61 -7.71 2.19
N GLU A 131 -9.29 -8.84 2.00
CA GLU A 131 -9.01 -9.80 0.90
C GLU A 131 -7.53 -10.21 0.83
N GLY A 132 -6.90 -10.41 1.99
CA GLY A 132 -5.48 -10.78 2.11
C GLY A 132 -4.50 -9.62 1.91
N ARG A 133 -4.96 -8.45 1.46
CA ARG A 133 -4.14 -7.25 1.23
C ARG A 133 -4.45 -6.14 2.24
N LEU A 134 -3.67 -5.09 2.17
CA LEU A 134 -3.92 -3.85 2.89
C LEU A 134 -5.10 -3.11 2.26
N GLY A 135 -6.01 -2.62 3.10
CA GLY A 135 -7.18 -1.84 2.69
C GLY A 135 -7.78 -1.02 3.84
N ALA A 136 -8.88 -0.33 3.56
CA ALA A 136 -9.63 0.43 4.54
C ALA A 136 -10.99 -0.22 4.85
N SER A 137 -11.33 -0.30 6.13
CA SER A 137 -12.62 -0.82 6.58
C SER A 137 -13.41 0.24 7.33
N LEU A 138 -14.70 0.26 7.06
CA LEU A 138 -15.70 1.09 7.72
C LEU A 138 -16.35 0.35 8.87
N SER A 139 -16.70 1.12 9.89
CA SER A 139 -17.52 0.66 11.00
C SER A 139 -18.77 1.52 11.10
N GLY A 140 -19.96 0.94 11.05
CA GLY A 140 -21.12 1.66 11.54
C GLY A 140 -22.46 1.28 10.97
N VAL A 141 -23.45 1.50 11.83
CA VAL A 141 -24.86 1.68 11.51
C VAL A 141 -25.32 2.93 12.25
N TRP A 142 -25.98 3.86 11.57
CA TRP A 142 -26.67 4.99 12.21
C TRP A 142 -28.07 5.16 11.65
N LEU A 143 -29.06 5.07 12.52
CA LEU A 143 -30.48 5.02 12.13
C LEU A 143 -31.25 6.00 12.99
N GLY A 144 -31.18 7.25 12.57
CA GLY A 144 -31.98 8.35 13.08
C GLY A 144 -32.40 9.25 11.91
N PRO A 145 -33.39 10.14 12.12
CA PRO A 145 -33.87 11.07 11.09
C PRO A 145 -32.76 12.03 10.60
N ASP A 146 -31.71 12.22 11.39
CA ASP A 146 -30.55 13.06 11.06
C ASP A 146 -29.38 12.28 10.44
N ALA A 147 -29.60 11.04 9.99
CA ALA A 147 -28.58 10.27 9.28
C ALA A 147 -28.13 11.04 8.01
N PRO A 148 -26.82 11.07 7.70
CA PRO A 148 -26.35 11.68 6.46
C PRO A 148 -27.08 11.09 5.25
N SER A 149 -27.35 11.95 4.26
CA SER A 149 -27.72 11.43 2.94
C SER A 149 -26.54 10.62 2.37
N PRO A 150 -26.77 9.68 1.44
CA PRO A 150 -25.67 9.00 0.76
C PRO A 150 -24.64 9.96 0.17
N GLY A 151 -25.09 11.10 -0.38
CA GLY A 151 -24.20 12.16 -0.87
C GLY A 151 -23.35 12.81 0.24
N GLY A 152 -23.88 12.91 1.46
CA GLY A 152 -23.13 13.34 2.64
C GLY A 152 -22.00 12.39 3.01
N ASP A 153 -22.24 11.06 2.91
CA ASP A 153 -21.20 10.06 3.16
C ASP A 153 -20.10 10.10 2.09
N TYR A 154 -20.44 10.27 0.82
CA TYR A 154 -19.44 10.42 -0.25
C TYR A 154 -18.63 11.72 -0.11
N ARG A 155 -19.25 12.82 0.30
CA ARG A 155 -18.56 14.07 0.63
C ARG A 155 -17.58 13.86 1.79
N ALA A 156 -18.00 13.16 2.84
CA ALA A 156 -17.14 12.85 3.97
C ALA A 156 -15.97 11.94 3.56
N ALA A 157 -16.19 10.96 2.68
CA ALA A 157 -15.12 10.15 2.09
C ALA A 157 -14.15 11.02 1.27
N GLY A 158 -14.65 11.98 0.50
CA GLY A 158 -13.82 12.96 -0.22
C GLY A 158 -12.99 13.85 0.71
N ALA A 159 -13.54 14.24 1.86
CA ALA A 159 -12.82 15.00 2.86
C ALA A 159 -11.70 14.16 3.50
N ILE A 160 -11.94 12.87 3.71
CA ILE A 160 -10.92 11.91 4.15
C ILE A 160 -9.81 11.78 3.10
N LEU A 161 -10.16 11.64 1.81
CA LEU A 161 -9.17 11.60 0.73
C LEU A 161 -8.30 12.87 0.74
N LEU A 162 -8.90 14.05 0.80
CA LEU A 162 -8.15 15.32 0.84
C LEU A 162 -7.21 15.41 2.06
N ARG A 163 -7.63 14.88 3.22
CA ARG A 163 -6.76 14.80 4.41
C ARG A 163 -5.57 13.87 4.22
N MET A 164 -5.76 12.72 3.57
CA MET A 164 -4.64 11.82 3.21
C MET A 164 -3.62 12.55 2.31
N LEU A 165 -4.06 13.52 1.51
CA LEU A 165 -3.19 14.32 0.64
C LEU A 165 -2.58 15.55 1.32
N GLY A 166 -2.79 15.74 2.63
CA GLY A 166 -2.25 16.85 3.41
C GLY A 166 -3.12 18.11 3.47
N GLY A 167 -4.34 18.09 2.91
CA GLY A 167 -5.31 19.18 3.06
C GLY A 167 -6.11 19.11 4.36
N ASP A 168 -6.90 20.16 4.67
CA ASP A 168 -7.72 20.20 5.90
C ASP A 168 -9.06 19.43 5.78
N GLY A 169 -9.37 18.93 4.58
CA GLY A 169 -10.60 18.20 4.25
C GLY A 169 -11.76 19.07 3.75
N ARG A 170 -11.58 20.39 3.60
CA ARG A 170 -12.59 21.32 3.07
C ARG A 170 -12.34 21.61 1.58
N ALA A 171 -13.42 21.91 0.84
CA ALA A 171 -13.33 22.26 -0.58
C ALA A 171 -12.33 23.40 -0.87
N GLY A 172 -12.26 24.41 -0.01
CA GLY A 172 -11.31 25.52 -0.14
C GLY A 172 -9.82 25.12 -0.06
N ALA A 173 -9.51 23.94 0.48
CA ALA A 173 -8.14 23.43 0.63
C ALA A 173 -7.75 22.42 -0.47
N ILE A 174 -8.57 22.25 -1.52
CA ILE A 174 -8.24 21.36 -2.65
C ILE A 174 -6.92 21.79 -3.30
N ALA A 175 -6.68 23.11 -3.44
CA ALA A 175 -5.43 23.62 -4.00
C ALA A 175 -4.21 23.18 -3.16
N ASP A 176 -4.29 23.30 -1.83
CA ASP A 176 -3.20 22.95 -0.92
C ASP A 176 -2.83 21.45 -1.03
N GLY A 177 -3.83 20.56 -1.07
CA GLY A 177 -3.61 19.13 -1.25
C GLY A 177 -3.00 18.78 -2.61
N LEU A 178 -3.36 19.50 -3.67
CA LEU A 178 -2.81 19.29 -5.01
C LEU A 178 -1.40 19.86 -5.18
N ASP A 179 -1.08 20.95 -4.47
CA ASP A 179 0.24 21.55 -4.47
C ASP A 179 1.27 20.65 -3.80
N ALA A 180 0.88 19.93 -2.75
CA ALA A 180 1.72 18.90 -2.12
C ALA A 180 2.14 17.79 -3.11
N LEU A 181 1.39 17.57 -4.19
CA LEU A 181 1.64 16.54 -5.20
C LEU A 181 2.39 17.05 -6.43
N LYS A 182 2.63 18.37 -6.55
CA LYS A 182 3.09 19.01 -7.79
C LYS A 182 4.36 18.42 -8.39
N GLU A 183 5.33 18.08 -7.54
CA GLU A 183 6.63 17.53 -7.95
C GLU A 183 6.63 16.00 -8.11
N ARG A 184 5.52 15.33 -7.75
CA ARG A 184 5.42 13.86 -7.68
C ARG A 184 4.45 13.26 -8.68
N VAL A 185 3.49 14.06 -9.17
CA VAL A 185 2.39 13.60 -10.00
C VAL A 185 2.26 14.50 -11.24
N SER A 186 2.02 13.88 -12.39
CA SER A 186 1.85 14.58 -13.67
C SER A 186 0.73 15.64 -13.61
N GLY A 187 0.80 16.63 -14.49
CA GLY A 187 -0.25 17.66 -14.61
C GLY A 187 -1.63 17.06 -14.89
N ASP A 188 -1.70 16.06 -15.77
CA ASP A 188 -2.95 15.40 -16.15
C ASP A 188 -3.59 14.64 -14.98
N ALA A 189 -2.79 13.86 -14.24
CA ALA A 189 -3.27 13.16 -13.05
C ALA A 189 -3.73 14.12 -11.96
N ARG A 190 -3.02 15.25 -11.76
CA ARG A 190 -3.46 16.31 -10.83
C ARG A 190 -4.74 17.00 -11.28
N GLY A 191 -4.92 17.19 -12.58
CA GLY A 191 -6.18 17.71 -13.16
C GLY A 191 -7.35 16.77 -12.90
N ALA A 192 -7.20 15.48 -13.19
CA ALA A 192 -8.24 14.49 -12.93
C ALA A 192 -8.57 14.35 -11.43
N LEU A 193 -7.56 14.43 -10.57
CA LEU A 193 -7.74 14.41 -9.11
C LEU A 193 -8.48 15.65 -8.60
N ARG A 194 -8.21 16.82 -9.17
CA ARG A 194 -8.95 18.05 -8.89
C ARG A 194 -10.44 17.87 -9.19
N GLU A 195 -10.78 17.39 -10.38
CA GLU A 195 -12.16 17.15 -10.78
C GLU A 195 -12.88 16.15 -9.85
N LEU A 196 -12.18 15.08 -9.43
CA LEU A 196 -12.70 14.13 -8.44
C LEU A 196 -13.01 14.81 -7.10
N LEU A 197 -12.06 15.59 -6.56
CA LEU A 197 -12.22 16.26 -5.27
C LEU A 197 -13.29 17.36 -5.32
N GLU A 198 -13.33 18.16 -6.37
CA GLU A 198 -14.37 19.18 -6.58
C GLU A 198 -15.75 18.53 -6.71
N GLY A 199 -15.89 17.46 -7.50
CA GLY A 199 -17.14 16.71 -7.62
C GLY A 199 -17.63 16.10 -6.31
N LEU A 200 -16.73 15.69 -5.42
CA LEU A 200 -17.08 15.15 -4.09
C LEU A 200 -17.37 16.24 -3.05
N LEU A 201 -16.60 17.32 -3.03
CA LEU A 201 -16.58 18.29 -1.93
C LEU A 201 -17.45 19.52 -2.17
N ASP A 202 -17.54 20.00 -3.41
CA ASP A 202 -18.32 21.18 -3.78
C ASP A 202 -19.77 20.77 -4.11
N GLU A 203 -20.73 21.28 -3.34
CA GLU A 203 -22.15 20.95 -3.50
C GLU A 203 -22.76 21.54 -4.77
N ASP A 204 -22.20 22.66 -5.22
CA ASP A 204 -22.67 23.44 -6.36
C ASP A 204 -21.93 23.07 -7.66
N SER A 205 -21.00 22.12 -7.58
CA SER A 205 -20.25 21.66 -8.75
C SER A 205 -21.18 21.04 -9.80
N PRO A 206 -21.11 21.48 -11.07
CA PRO A 206 -21.89 20.88 -12.15
C PRO A 206 -21.50 19.42 -12.42
N GLY A 207 -20.34 18.97 -11.93
CA GLY A 207 -19.83 17.60 -12.01
C GLY A 207 -19.97 16.82 -10.70
N ARG A 208 -20.96 17.15 -9.86
CA ARG A 208 -21.17 16.52 -8.55
C ARG A 208 -21.20 14.99 -8.62
N LEU A 209 -20.49 14.36 -7.68
CA LEU A 209 -20.32 12.91 -7.56
C LEU A 209 -21.05 12.41 -6.32
N ASP A 210 -22.29 11.95 -6.49
CA ASP A 210 -23.17 11.44 -5.42
C ASP A 210 -23.55 9.96 -5.61
N ASN A 211 -22.93 9.29 -6.57
CA ASN A 211 -23.16 7.90 -6.92
C ASN A 211 -21.84 7.11 -6.88
N PRO A 212 -21.78 5.96 -6.18
CA PRO A 212 -20.54 5.20 -6.03
C PRO A 212 -19.98 4.74 -7.38
N ARG A 213 -20.83 4.45 -8.38
CA ARG A 213 -20.37 4.04 -9.70
C ARG A 213 -19.55 5.14 -10.39
N THR A 214 -20.05 6.36 -10.43
CA THR A 214 -19.37 7.48 -11.10
C THR A 214 -18.12 7.91 -10.32
N ILE A 215 -18.15 7.79 -8.98
CA ILE A 215 -16.97 8.01 -8.13
C ILE A 215 -15.86 7.00 -8.48
N LEU A 216 -16.18 5.71 -8.57
CA LEU A 216 -15.20 4.67 -8.91
C LEU A 216 -14.66 4.82 -10.34
N GLU A 217 -15.49 5.22 -11.31
CA GLU A 217 -15.05 5.56 -12.67
C GLU A 217 -14.08 6.76 -12.66
N ALA A 218 -14.33 7.78 -11.84
CA ALA A 218 -13.42 8.91 -11.67
C ALA A 218 -12.10 8.51 -11.00
N VAL A 219 -12.13 7.64 -9.97
CA VAL A 219 -10.91 7.08 -9.35
C VAL A 219 -10.10 6.30 -10.37
N ALA A 220 -10.75 5.45 -11.19
CA ALA A 220 -10.09 4.69 -12.25
C ALA A 220 -9.41 5.61 -13.29
N ARG A 221 -10.04 6.75 -13.62
CA ARG A 221 -9.45 7.77 -14.50
C ARG A 221 -8.17 8.35 -13.89
N VAL A 222 -8.20 8.74 -12.60
CA VAL A 222 -7.00 9.24 -11.92
C VAL A 222 -5.91 8.18 -11.92
N ARG A 223 -6.23 6.93 -11.57
CA ARG A 223 -5.29 5.80 -11.55
C ARG A 223 -4.64 5.54 -12.91
N ALA A 224 -5.40 5.61 -14.00
CA ALA A 224 -4.88 5.41 -15.35
C ALA A 224 -3.81 6.45 -15.72
N LEU A 225 -3.89 7.66 -15.15
CA LEU A 225 -2.96 8.76 -15.38
C LEU A 225 -1.72 8.70 -14.47
N LEU A 226 -1.66 7.78 -13.49
CA LEU A 226 -0.50 7.61 -12.61
C LEU A 226 0.65 6.85 -13.26
N GLY A 227 0.43 6.16 -14.39
CA GLY A 227 1.49 5.56 -15.21
C GLY A 227 2.41 4.61 -14.42
N ALA A 228 3.67 5.00 -14.23
CA ALA A 228 4.71 4.25 -13.53
C ALA A 228 4.63 4.32 -11.99
N GLU A 229 3.75 5.15 -11.42
CA GLU A 229 3.54 5.24 -9.95
C GLU A 229 2.63 4.12 -9.40
N VAL A 230 2.19 3.20 -10.26
CA VAL A 230 1.32 2.08 -9.88
C VAL A 230 2.09 1.08 -9.02
N MET A 231 1.50 0.70 -7.88
CA MET A 231 2.02 -0.35 -7.01
C MET A 231 1.09 -1.56 -7.01
N CYS A 232 1.67 -2.76 -7.02
CA CYS A 232 0.99 -4.03 -6.85
C CYS A 232 0.79 -4.35 -5.38
N ALA A 233 -0.41 -4.80 -5.00
CA ALA A 233 -0.67 -5.33 -3.67
C ALA A 233 -0.07 -6.73 -3.53
N VAL A 234 0.67 -6.96 -2.44
CA VAL A 234 1.17 -8.26 -2.02
C VAL A 234 0.50 -8.62 -0.72
N GLU A 235 -0.19 -9.76 -0.71
CA GLU A 235 -0.93 -10.21 0.45
C GLU A 235 -0.01 -10.50 1.64
N GLY A 236 -0.52 -10.31 2.86
CA GLY A 236 0.17 -10.70 4.08
C GLY A 236 0.19 -12.23 4.26
N GLY A 237 1.13 -12.75 5.04
CA GLY A 237 1.19 -14.16 5.42
C GLY A 237 2.48 -14.88 5.02
N PRO A 238 2.53 -16.21 5.22
CA PRO A 238 3.73 -17.01 5.02
C PRO A 238 4.08 -17.20 3.53
N PHE A 239 5.38 -17.29 3.24
CA PHE A 239 5.91 -17.77 1.97
C PHE A 239 7.20 -18.55 2.20
N VAL A 240 7.60 -19.38 1.22
CA VAL A 240 8.88 -20.07 1.26
C VAL A 240 9.97 -19.13 0.75
N ARG A 241 10.86 -18.69 1.66
CA ARG A 241 12.07 -17.91 1.33
C ARG A 241 13.25 -18.84 1.11
N GLY A 242 14.08 -18.56 0.11
CA GLY A 242 15.32 -19.27 -0.21
C GLY A 242 15.18 -20.30 -1.33
N SER A 243 16.32 -20.88 -1.68
CA SER A 243 16.42 -21.87 -2.75
C SER A 243 15.97 -23.25 -2.27
N ARG A 244 15.30 -24.01 -3.14
CA ARG A 244 14.94 -25.41 -2.85
C ARG A 244 16.22 -26.24 -2.67
N GLU A 245 16.17 -27.29 -1.86
CA GLU A 245 17.33 -28.15 -1.60
C GLU A 245 17.80 -28.94 -2.84
N ASP A 246 16.88 -29.25 -3.75
CA ASP A 246 17.12 -29.99 -4.98
C ASP A 246 17.58 -29.11 -6.15
N ASP A 247 17.73 -27.81 -5.91
CA ASP A 247 18.04 -26.85 -6.94
C ASP A 247 19.55 -26.80 -7.24
N PRO A 248 20.01 -27.18 -8.45
CA PRO A 248 21.42 -27.33 -8.75
C PRO A 248 22.20 -25.99 -8.76
N ASP A 249 21.50 -24.87 -8.94
CA ASP A 249 22.09 -23.53 -8.94
C ASP A 249 22.00 -22.85 -7.55
N ALA A 250 21.45 -23.54 -6.55
CA ALA A 250 21.33 -23.01 -5.19
C ALA A 250 22.69 -22.68 -4.60
N ARG A 251 22.82 -21.45 -4.11
CA ARG A 251 24.02 -21.02 -3.39
C ARG A 251 23.84 -21.22 -1.91
N ARG A 252 24.95 -21.43 -1.19
CA ARG A 252 24.94 -21.55 0.28
C ARG A 252 24.25 -20.37 0.97
N GLU A 253 24.42 -19.17 0.44
CA GLU A 253 23.81 -17.93 0.96
C GLU A 253 22.29 -17.85 0.76
N GLU A 254 21.72 -18.72 -0.06
CA GLU A 254 20.28 -18.84 -0.34
C GLU A 254 19.61 -19.93 0.52
N MET A 255 20.39 -20.59 1.40
CA MET A 255 19.96 -21.71 2.22
C MET A 255 19.93 -21.34 3.72
N PRO A 256 19.10 -22.01 4.54
CA PRO A 256 18.07 -22.98 4.13
C PRO A 256 16.82 -22.30 3.56
N ALA A 257 16.04 -23.04 2.76
CA ALA A 257 14.67 -22.66 2.50
C ALA A 257 13.87 -22.72 3.82
N ALA A 258 13.06 -21.69 4.09
CA ALA A 258 12.24 -21.62 5.30
C ALA A 258 10.94 -20.85 5.06
N SER A 259 9.89 -21.25 5.77
CA SER A 259 8.65 -20.47 5.83
C SER A 259 8.88 -19.20 6.64
N VAL A 260 8.59 -18.05 6.04
CA VAL A 260 8.70 -16.73 6.66
C VAL A 260 7.38 -15.99 6.45
N GLU A 261 6.87 -15.34 7.48
CA GLU A 261 5.70 -14.47 7.39
C GLU A 261 6.12 -13.04 7.04
N VAL A 262 5.45 -12.43 6.06
CA VAL A 262 5.60 -11.01 5.72
C VAL A 262 4.21 -10.37 5.78
N ALA A 263 4.10 -9.21 6.43
CA ALA A 263 2.88 -8.40 6.49
C ALA A 263 2.43 -7.98 5.08
N ALA A 264 1.17 -7.55 4.93
CA ALA A 264 0.71 -7.04 3.65
C ALA A 264 1.45 -5.73 3.29
N PHE A 265 1.86 -5.60 2.03
CA PHE A 265 2.56 -4.44 1.52
C PHE A 265 2.20 -4.18 0.05
N PHE A 266 2.55 -3.00 -0.42
CA PHE A 266 2.54 -2.66 -1.84
C PHE A 266 3.96 -2.55 -2.35
N ILE A 267 4.20 -2.95 -3.59
CA ILE A 267 5.48 -2.82 -4.27
C ILE A 267 5.29 -2.14 -5.61
N ASP A 268 6.20 -1.25 -6.00
CA ASP A 268 6.15 -0.61 -7.31
C ASP A 268 6.08 -1.69 -8.41
N ARG A 269 5.15 -1.52 -9.36
CA ARG A 269 4.92 -2.49 -10.45
C ARG A 269 6.19 -2.69 -11.29
N ALA A 270 6.96 -1.62 -11.48
CA ALA A 270 8.20 -1.60 -12.23
C ALA A 270 9.32 -0.89 -11.42
N PRO A 271 10.60 -1.09 -11.80
CA PRO A 271 11.70 -0.27 -11.27
C PRO A 271 11.46 1.23 -11.46
N VAL A 272 12.03 2.04 -10.58
CA VAL A 272 11.96 3.51 -10.69
C VAL A 272 12.61 3.95 -12.00
N SER A 273 11.92 4.79 -12.77
CA SER A 273 12.42 5.26 -14.05
C SER A 273 13.44 6.39 -13.90
N ALA A 274 14.26 6.59 -14.94
CA ALA A 274 15.19 7.73 -15.00
C ALA A 274 14.46 9.08 -14.86
N ALA A 275 13.26 9.23 -15.45
CA ALA A 275 12.46 10.45 -15.33
C ALA A 275 11.97 10.69 -13.90
N GLN A 276 11.48 9.66 -13.22
CA GLN A 276 11.06 9.74 -11.82
C GLN A 276 12.23 10.15 -10.92
N PHE A 277 13.39 9.51 -11.08
CA PHE A 277 14.58 9.81 -10.29
C PHE A 277 15.12 11.22 -10.58
N TYR A 278 15.02 11.69 -11.83
CA TYR A 278 15.40 13.05 -12.19
C TYR A 278 14.48 14.10 -11.55
N ALA A 279 13.16 13.87 -11.53
CA ALA A 279 12.20 14.74 -10.84
C ALA A 279 12.54 14.89 -9.35
N PHE A 280 12.85 13.77 -8.67
CA PHE A 280 13.39 13.78 -7.31
C PHE A 280 14.64 14.67 -7.19
N ALA A 281 15.60 14.50 -8.10
CA ALA A 281 16.85 15.25 -8.02
C ALA A 281 16.64 16.76 -8.14
N ILE A 282 15.72 17.18 -9.03
CA ILE A 282 15.32 18.59 -9.17
C ILE A 282 14.61 19.08 -7.90
N ALA A 283 13.61 18.34 -7.41
CA ALA A 283 12.81 18.72 -6.26
C ALA A 283 13.65 18.88 -4.97
N THR A 284 14.70 18.07 -4.79
CA THR A 284 15.57 18.13 -3.61
C THR A 284 16.85 18.92 -3.82
N GLY A 285 17.08 19.48 -5.02
CA GLY A 285 18.36 20.10 -5.39
C GLY A 285 19.56 19.14 -5.32
N ARG A 286 19.32 17.84 -5.50
CA ARG A 286 20.38 16.82 -5.45
C ARG A 286 21.26 16.96 -6.68
N LYS A 287 22.56 17.09 -6.46
CA LYS A 287 23.56 17.02 -7.53
C LYS A 287 23.74 15.56 -7.97
N LEU A 288 23.44 15.28 -9.24
CA LEU A 288 23.68 14.00 -9.86
C LEU A 288 25.14 13.84 -10.27
N ASP A 289 25.61 12.59 -10.27
CA ASP A 289 26.91 12.23 -10.80
C ASP A 289 26.98 12.52 -12.31
N PRO A 290 28.09 13.07 -12.86
CA PRO A 290 28.18 13.33 -14.30
C PRO A 290 27.97 12.09 -15.18
N GLU A 291 28.40 10.91 -14.75
CA GLU A 291 28.19 9.66 -15.47
C GLU A 291 26.74 9.20 -15.43
N TRP A 292 25.93 9.65 -14.44
CA TRP A 292 24.50 9.36 -14.40
C TRP A 292 23.80 9.78 -15.71
N PHE A 293 24.16 10.94 -16.28
CA PHE A 293 23.60 11.43 -17.53
C PHE A 293 23.98 10.55 -18.73
N GLN A 294 25.16 9.91 -18.70
CA GLN A 294 25.59 9.02 -19.78
C GLN A 294 24.70 7.78 -19.87
N PHE A 295 24.24 7.27 -18.71
CA PHE A 295 23.39 6.09 -18.64
C PHE A 295 21.88 6.40 -18.72
N ASN A 296 21.44 7.58 -18.26
CA ASN A 296 20.02 7.86 -18.01
C ASN A 296 19.42 9.04 -18.80
N ALA A 297 20.24 9.82 -19.53
CA ALA A 297 19.79 10.95 -20.33
C ALA A 297 19.89 10.81 -21.88
N PRO A 298 20.27 9.68 -22.49
CA PRO A 298 20.05 9.47 -23.93
C PRO A 298 18.56 9.64 -24.31
N ARG A 299 18.27 10.02 -25.55
CA ARG A 299 16.89 10.20 -26.03
C ARG A 299 16.07 8.91 -25.82
N GLY A 300 14.92 9.02 -25.14
CA GLY A 300 14.06 7.88 -24.81
C GLY A 300 14.41 7.17 -23.49
N ALA A 301 15.50 7.53 -22.82
CA ALA A 301 15.92 6.89 -21.58
C ALA A 301 15.03 7.22 -20.36
N GLY A 302 14.18 8.25 -20.44
CA GLY A 302 13.31 8.66 -19.34
C GLY A 302 12.34 7.56 -18.86
N GLU A 303 11.95 6.65 -19.75
CA GLU A 303 11.06 5.51 -19.47
C GLU A 303 11.82 4.25 -19.06
N LEU A 304 13.15 4.22 -19.20
CA LEU A 304 13.99 3.11 -18.77
C LEU A 304 14.17 3.14 -17.24
N PRO A 305 14.42 1.98 -16.60
CA PRO A 305 14.87 1.93 -15.22
C PRO A 305 16.05 2.85 -14.98
N VAL A 306 16.03 3.62 -13.89
CA VAL A 306 17.19 4.39 -13.49
C VAL A 306 18.32 3.42 -13.14
N VAL A 307 19.50 3.65 -13.70
CA VAL A 307 20.70 2.88 -13.36
C VAL A 307 21.82 3.80 -12.88
N HIS A 308 22.96 3.23 -12.49
CA HIS A 308 24.10 3.99 -11.99
C HIS A 308 23.76 4.79 -10.71
N VAL A 309 22.91 4.23 -9.85
CA VAL A 309 22.51 4.79 -8.56
C VAL A 309 23.04 3.97 -7.39
N THR A 310 23.45 4.67 -6.34
CA THR A 310 23.89 4.06 -5.08
C THR A 310 22.71 3.59 -4.24
N TRP A 311 22.95 2.71 -3.28
CA TRP A 311 21.91 2.31 -2.31
C TRP A 311 21.37 3.50 -1.51
N ARG A 312 22.25 4.45 -1.15
CA ARG A 312 21.87 5.64 -0.38
C ARG A 312 20.93 6.54 -1.17
N GLU A 313 21.20 6.73 -2.45
CA GLU A 313 20.32 7.49 -3.35
C GLU A 313 18.97 6.81 -3.56
N ALA A 314 18.96 5.50 -3.76
CA ALA A 314 17.74 4.71 -3.86
C ALA A 314 16.87 4.86 -2.60
N ARG A 315 17.47 4.76 -1.42
CA ARG A 315 16.81 4.99 -0.13
C ARG A 315 16.28 6.43 0.01
N ASP A 316 17.08 7.41 -0.37
CA ASP A 316 16.70 8.83 -0.25
C ASP A 316 15.54 9.18 -1.20
N TYR A 317 15.55 8.64 -2.42
CA TYR A 317 14.40 8.71 -3.34
C TYR A 317 13.17 8.07 -2.71
N ALA A 318 13.29 6.84 -2.20
CA ALA A 318 12.14 6.12 -1.65
C ALA A 318 11.47 6.92 -0.53
N ARG A 319 12.28 7.50 0.38
CA ARG A 319 11.78 8.39 1.44
C ARG A 319 11.10 9.64 0.91
N TRP A 320 11.69 10.31 -0.08
CA TRP A 320 11.08 11.48 -0.72
C TRP A 320 9.73 11.13 -1.37
N ALA A 321 9.60 9.93 -1.93
CA ALA A 321 8.36 9.44 -2.51
C ALA A 321 7.31 8.99 -1.46
N GLY A 322 7.61 9.06 -0.16
CA GLY A 322 6.75 8.53 0.90
C GLY A 322 6.72 7.00 0.94
N LYS A 323 7.78 6.36 0.45
CA LYS A 323 7.96 4.90 0.33
C LYS A 323 9.23 4.49 1.08
N ARG A 324 9.62 3.22 0.96
CA ARG A 324 10.94 2.70 1.39
C ARG A 324 11.46 1.68 0.39
N LEU A 325 12.70 1.24 0.55
CA LEU A 325 13.18 0.06 -0.19
C LEU A 325 12.53 -1.20 0.40
N PRO A 326 12.23 -2.21 -0.45
CA PRO A 326 11.75 -3.52 0.02
C PRO A 326 12.76 -4.15 0.97
N THR A 327 12.31 -5.00 1.90
CA THR A 327 13.22 -5.99 2.46
C THR A 327 13.56 -7.06 1.43
N GLU A 328 14.63 -7.81 1.66
CA GLU A 328 14.99 -8.96 0.83
C GLU A 328 13.83 -9.98 0.79
N ALA A 329 13.14 -10.20 1.90
CA ALA A 329 12.00 -11.12 1.99
C ALA A 329 10.76 -10.59 1.26
N GLU A 330 10.45 -9.30 1.38
CA GLU A 330 9.36 -8.67 0.62
C GLU A 330 9.60 -8.77 -0.88
N TRP A 331 10.81 -8.44 -1.32
CA TRP A 331 11.18 -8.53 -2.72
C TRP A 331 11.03 -9.97 -3.24
N GLU A 332 11.50 -10.96 -2.48
CA GLU A 332 11.42 -12.37 -2.89
C GLU A 332 9.97 -12.87 -2.94
N LYS A 333 9.14 -12.53 -1.94
CA LYS A 333 7.71 -12.86 -1.93
C LYS A 333 7.01 -12.22 -3.14
N ALA A 334 7.26 -10.93 -3.39
CA ALA A 334 6.70 -10.22 -4.53
C ALA A 334 7.10 -10.85 -5.88
N ALA A 335 8.32 -11.41 -5.96
CA ALA A 335 8.82 -12.06 -7.16
C ALA A 335 8.19 -13.44 -7.37
N ARG A 336 8.09 -14.27 -6.32
CA ARG A 336 7.79 -15.70 -6.48
C ARG A 336 6.42 -16.14 -6.00
N GLY A 337 5.68 -15.32 -5.25
CA GLY A 337 4.47 -15.78 -4.56
C GLY A 337 4.79 -16.66 -3.36
N THR A 338 3.86 -17.58 -3.05
CA THR A 338 3.91 -18.42 -1.84
C THR A 338 4.33 -19.86 -2.09
N ASP A 339 4.44 -20.27 -3.35
CA ASP A 339 4.58 -21.68 -3.77
C ASP A 339 6.02 -22.17 -3.96
N GLY A 340 7.02 -21.30 -3.78
CA GLY A 340 8.42 -21.70 -3.85
C GLY A 340 8.97 -21.92 -5.27
N ARG A 341 8.33 -21.36 -6.31
CA ARG A 341 8.83 -21.37 -7.70
C ARG A 341 10.22 -20.74 -7.87
N THR A 342 11.01 -21.21 -8.84
CA THR A 342 12.37 -20.70 -9.10
C THR A 342 12.38 -19.31 -9.73
N TYR A 343 11.49 -19.01 -10.68
CA TYR A 343 11.37 -17.72 -11.37
C TYR A 343 9.96 -17.13 -11.19
N PRO A 344 9.73 -15.82 -11.48
CA PRO A 344 8.43 -15.21 -11.27
C PRO A 344 7.27 -15.92 -12.01
N TRP A 345 7.56 -16.42 -13.22
CA TRP A 345 6.62 -17.15 -14.07
C TRP A 345 6.53 -18.67 -13.79
N GLY A 346 7.30 -19.20 -12.83
CA GLY A 346 7.33 -20.63 -12.50
C GLY A 346 8.72 -21.24 -12.59
N ASP A 347 8.78 -22.53 -12.95
CA ASP A 347 10.03 -23.30 -12.99
C ASP A 347 10.61 -23.48 -14.41
N ALA A 348 9.90 -22.98 -15.43
CA ALA A 348 10.40 -23.01 -16.80
C ALA A 348 11.67 -22.13 -16.94
N PRO A 349 12.68 -22.57 -17.71
CA PRO A 349 13.91 -21.81 -17.91
C PRO A 349 13.61 -20.44 -18.55
N PRO A 350 14.42 -19.41 -18.29
CA PRO A 350 14.22 -18.09 -18.88
C PRO A 350 14.38 -18.15 -20.39
N VAL A 351 13.53 -17.40 -21.09
CA VAL A 351 13.60 -17.10 -22.52
C VAL A 351 13.40 -15.60 -22.74
N PRO A 352 13.81 -15.02 -23.88
CA PRO A 352 13.76 -13.57 -24.11
C PRO A 352 12.37 -12.93 -23.97
N GLU A 353 11.30 -13.69 -24.18
CA GLU A 353 9.90 -13.26 -24.00
C GLU A 353 9.51 -13.10 -22.54
N LEU A 354 10.24 -13.74 -21.61
CA LEU A 354 9.97 -13.73 -20.18
C LEU A 354 10.87 -12.75 -19.42
N ALA A 355 12.14 -12.62 -19.81
CA ALA A 355 13.08 -11.72 -19.13
C ALA A 355 14.12 -11.12 -20.10
N LEU A 356 14.65 -9.94 -19.73
CA LEU A 356 15.82 -9.36 -20.37
C LEU A 356 17.07 -9.74 -19.58
N TYR A 357 17.93 -10.60 -20.15
CA TYR A 357 19.13 -11.12 -19.50
C TYR A 357 20.16 -11.56 -20.54
N GLY A 358 21.38 -11.87 -20.12
CA GLY A 358 22.50 -12.23 -20.99
C GLY A 358 23.53 -11.11 -21.05
N GLN A 359 24.24 -10.95 -22.16
CA GLN A 359 25.18 -9.83 -22.37
C GLN A 359 24.54 -8.75 -23.23
N ASN A 360 23.38 -8.21 -22.81
CA ASN A 360 22.76 -7.08 -23.50
C ASN A 360 23.52 -5.78 -23.18
N PRO A 361 23.48 -4.77 -24.07
CA PRO A 361 24.22 -3.53 -23.87
C PRO A 361 23.56 -2.56 -22.89
N ALA A 362 22.25 -2.69 -22.62
CA ALA A 362 21.46 -1.71 -21.88
C ALA A 362 20.20 -2.35 -21.25
N PRO A 363 19.56 -1.69 -20.25
CA PRO A 363 18.24 -2.07 -19.78
C PRO A 363 17.17 -1.84 -20.86
N GLY A 364 16.04 -2.53 -20.73
CA GLY A 364 14.87 -2.39 -21.59
C GLY A 364 13.77 -1.55 -20.94
N VAL A 365 12.75 -1.18 -21.71
CA VAL A 365 11.57 -0.49 -21.18
C VAL A 365 10.84 -1.43 -20.23
N CYS A 366 10.45 -0.92 -19.07
CA CYS A 366 9.77 -1.71 -18.06
C CYS A 366 8.47 -2.31 -18.60
N GLY A 367 8.22 -3.59 -18.33
CA GLY A 367 6.93 -4.23 -18.66
C GLY A 367 6.77 -4.68 -20.12
N GLU A 368 7.80 -4.57 -20.96
CA GLU A 368 7.78 -5.13 -22.34
C GLU A 368 7.63 -6.66 -22.38
N ARG A 369 7.83 -7.34 -21.24
CA ARG A 369 7.76 -8.80 -21.09
C ARG A 369 6.63 -9.19 -20.13
N PRO A 370 5.35 -8.95 -20.49
CA PRO A 370 4.23 -9.17 -19.58
C PRO A 370 4.05 -10.64 -19.18
N ALA A 371 4.54 -11.58 -20.00
CA ALA A 371 4.54 -13.01 -19.68
C ALA A 371 5.51 -13.39 -18.55
N GLY A 372 6.49 -12.52 -18.25
CA GLY A 372 7.43 -12.69 -17.15
C GLY A 372 6.98 -12.09 -15.81
N ARG A 373 5.76 -11.55 -15.74
CA ARG A 373 5.23 -10.95 -14.51
C ARG A 373 5.17 -11.96 -13.36
N SER A 374 5.37 -11.46 -12.14
CA SER A 374 5.19 -12.24 -10.93
C SER A 374 3.71 -12.61 -10.69
N PRO A 375 3.40 -13.52 -9.74
CA PRO A 375 2.02 -13.83 -9.35
C PRO A 375 1.20 -12.62 -8.92
N TYR A 376 1.88 -11.60 -8.39
CA TYR A 376 1.27 -10.35 -7.94
C TYR A 376 1.25 -9.27 -9.05
N GLY A 377 1.56 -9.64 -10.29
CA GLY A 377 1.56 -8.75 -11.45
C GLY A 377 2.75 -7.80 -11.51
N VAL A 378 3.80 -8.04 -10.72
CA VAL A 378 5.00 -7.19 -10.67
C VAL A 378 5.88 -7.50 -11.89
N GLU A 379 6.30 -6.46 -12.59
CA GLU A 379 7.05 -6.52 -13.84
C GLU A 379 8.56 -6.57 -13.57
N ASP A 380 9.29 -7.28 -14.44
CA ASP A 380 10.75 -7.32 -14.48
C ASP A 380 11.41 -7.70 -13.14
N MET A 381 10.76 -8.54 -12.33
CA MET A 381 11.37 -9.09 -11.10
C MET A 381 12.56 -10.02 -11.41
N ALA A 382 12.68 -10.50 -12.65
CA ALA A 382 13.80 -11.30 -13.12
C ALA A 382 14.42 -10.65 -14.37
N GLY A 383 15.70 -10.29 -14.28
CA GLY A 383 16.42 -9.61 -15.36
C GLY A 383 16.17 -8.11 -15.36
N ASN A 384 16.33 -7.48 -16.53
CA ASN A 384 16.36 -6.04 -16.74
C ASN A 384 17.40 -5.34 -15.87
N VAL A 385 17.13 -5.05 -14.60
CA VAL A 385 18.06 -4.37 -13.68
C VAL A 385 18.17 -5.08 -12.35
N PHE A 386 19.35 -4.99 -11.73
CA PHE A 386 19.62 -5.58 -10.43
C PHE A 386 19.21 -4.60 -9.34
N GLU A 387 18.37 -5.03 -8.40
CA GLU A 387 17.64 -4.07 -7.57
C GLU A 387 18.14 -4.03 -6.14
N TRP A 388 18.49 -2.84 -5.67
CA TRP A 388 18.78 -2.60 -4.26
C TRP A 388 17.58 -2.88 -3.37
N VAL A 389 17.81 -3.61 -2.27
CA VAL A 389 16.85 -3.80 -1.18
C VAL A 389 17.39 -3.19 0.13
N GLY A 390 16.55 -3.05 1.15
CA GLY A 390 16.89 -2.38 2.42
C GLY A 390 17.96 -3.10 3.24
N ASP A 391 18.04 -4.43 3.11
CA ASP A 391 18.81 -5.32 3.97
C ASP A 391 20.32 -5.16 3.82
N TRP A 392 21.03 -5.27 4.94
CA TRP A 392 22.45 -5.59 4.93
C TRP A 392 22.65 -7.05 4.53
N TYR A 393 23.69 -7.33 3.75
CA TYR A 393 24.05 -8.68 3.37
C TYR A 393 24.82 -9.38 4.49
N GLU A 394 24.37 -10.58 4.84
CA GLU A 394 25.08 -11.56 5.66
C GLU A 394 24.79 -12.96 5.09
N GLY A 395 25.86 -13.74 4.91
CA GLY A 395 25.82 -15.00 4.14
C GLY A 395 25.04 -16.11 4.84
N ASP A 396 25.03 -16.13 6.16
CA ASP A 396 24.33 -17.11 7.00
C ASP A 396 23.02 -16.58 7.59
N TYR A 397 22.59 -15.36 7.21
CA TYR A 397 21.40 -14.70 7.76
C TYR A 397 20.15 -15.58 7.70
N TYR A 398 19.97 -16.38 6.65
CA TYR A 398 18.74 -17.17 6.48
C TYR A 398 18.52 -18.17 7.61
N SER A 399 19.59 -18.74 8.17
CA SER A 399 19.54 -19.65 9.32
C SER A 399 19.15 -18.99 10.64
N GLN A 400 19.20 -17.66 10.71
CA GLN A 400 19.05 -16.87 11.93
C GLN A 400 17.98 -15.77 11.79
N ALA A 401 17.25 -15.75 10.67
CA ALA A 401 16.25 -14.73 10.40
C ALA A 401 15.04 -14.89 11.35
N PRO A 402 14.43 -13.80 11.83
CA PRO A 402 13.19 -13.88 12.56
C PRO A 402 12.08 -14.48 11.65
N PRO A 403 11.12 -15.21 12.21
CA PRO A 403 10.08 -15.88 11.43
C PRO A 403 9.06 -14.92 10.82
N ARG A 404 9.00 -13.67 11.29
CA ARG A 404 8.04 -12.64 10.86
C ARG A 404 8.76 -11.35 10.51
N ASP A 405 8.43 -10.78 9.36
CA ASP A 405 8.91 -9.51 8.83
C ASP A 405 10.46 -9.33 8.89
N PRO A 406 11.27 -10.29 8.40
CA PRO A 406 12.73 -10.16 8.50
C PRO A 406 13.26 -9.00 7.65
N GLY A 407 14.01 -8.10 8.29
CA GLY A 407 14.64 -6.93 7.67
C GLY A 407 16.17 -6.96 7.60
N GLY A 408 16.77 -8.15 7.64
CA GLY A 408 18.22 -8.32 7.58
C GLY A 408 18.92 -8.05 8.93
N PRO A 409 20.26 -8.17 8.96
CA PRO A 409 21.09 -7.75 10.10
C PRO A 409 21.02 -6.23 10.30
N ARG A 410 21.11 -5.74 11.55
CA ARG A 410 21.18 -4.30 11.85
C ARG A 410 22.32 -3.54 11.16
N ARG A 411 23.46 -4.19 10.91
CA ARG A 411 24.68 -3.56 10.36
C ARG A 411 25.37 -4.52 9.39
N GLY A 412 26.14 -3.96 8.46
CA GLY A 412 26.95 -4.74 7.53
C GLY A 412 27.87 -3.84 6.71
N THR A 413 28.64 -4.44 5.81
CA THR A 413 29.54 -3.73 4.89
C THR A 413 29.01 -3.69 3.46
N LYS A 414 28.04 -4.55 3.13
CA LYS A 414 27.42 -4.66 1.80
C LYS A 414 25.91 -4.70 1.90
N LYS A 415 25.23 -4.10 0.93
CA LYS A 415 23.77 -4.16 0.76
C LYS A 415 23.40 -5.23 -0.24
N VAL A 416 22.23 -5.83 -0.06
CA VAL A 416 21.70 -6.89 -0.93
C VAL A 416 21.18 -6.28 -2.25
N LEU A 417 21.38 -7.01 -3.36
CA LEU A 417 20.62 -6.80 -4.60
C LEU A 417 19.88 -8.07 -5.03
N ARG A 418 18.78 -7.92 -5.76
CA ARG A 418 17.88 -9.00 -6.17
C ARG A 418 17.46 -8.90 -7.65
N GLY A 419 17.19 -10.04 -8.27
CA GLY A 419 16.58 -10.16 -9.61
C GLY A 419 17.52 -10.42 -10.80
N GLY A 420 18.83 -10.22 -10.65
CA GLY A 420 19.76 -10.26 -11.79
C GLY A 420 19.58 -9.04 -12.70
N SER A 421 20.13 -9.04 -13.91
CA SER A 421 19.99 -7.90 -14.83
C SER A 421 20.15 -8.32 -16.29
N PHE A 422 19.98 -7.36 -17.20
CA PHE A 422 20.22 -7.47 -18.63
C PHE A 422 21.63 -7.97 -19.02
N ALA A 423 22.58 -7.89 -18.07
CA ALA A 423 24.01 -8.20 -18.19
C ALA A 423 24.42 -9.48 -17.44
N HIS A 424 23.47 -10.19 -16.82
CA HIS A 424 23.73 -11.41 -16.05
C HIS A 424 23.23 -12.68 -16.77
N PRO A 425 23.87 -13.84 -16.51
CA PRO A 425 23.42 -15.12 -17.04
C PRO A 425 22.12 -15.61 -16.37
N ALA A 426 21.50 -16.64 -16.97
CA ALA A 426 20.21 -17.20 -16.55
C ALA A 426 20.13 -17.61 -15.07
N PHE A 427 21.19 -18.18 -14.51
CA PHE A 427 21.20 -18.58 -13.08
C PHE A 427 21.03 -17.38 -12.15
N ALA A 428 21.33 -16.16 -12.58
CA ALA A 428 21.22 -14.97 -11.73
C ALA A 428 19.79 -14.43 -11.61
N LEU A 429 18.87 -14.94 -12.43
CA LEU A 429 17.49 -14.45 -12.53
C LEU A 429 16.53 -15.13 -11.54
N ARG A 430 17.01 -16.13 -10.80
CA ARG A 430 16.19 -16.89 -9.86
C ARG A 430 15.66 -15.95 -8.79
N CYS A 431 14.42 -16.16 -8.36
CA CYS A 431 13.79 -15.37 -7.32
C CYS A 431 14.60 -15.35 -6.02
N ALA A 432 15.33 -16.44 -5.71
CA ALA A 432 16.14 -16.60 -4.51
C ALA A 432 17.57 -16.03 -4.62
N THR A 433 18.05 -15.63 -5.81
CA THR A 433 19.45 -15.21 -6.00
C THR A 433 19.80 -13.93 -5.25
N ARG A 434 20.91 -13.98 -4.50
CA ARG A 434 21.40 -12.88 -3.65
C ARG A 434 22.64 -12.22 -4.24
N GLY A 435 22.54 -10.94 -4.61
CA GLY A 435 23.67 -10.07 -4.91
C GLY A 435 24.16 -9.30 -3.69
N ARG A 436 25.38 -8.79 -3.75
CA ARG A 436 25.93 -7.94 -2.68
C ARG A 436 27.01 -6.99 -3.17
N TYR A 437 26.85 -5.70 -2.84
CA TYR A 437 27.82 -4.66 -3.20
C TYR A 437 27.91 -3.63 -2.08
N ALA A 438 29.00 -2.84 -2.05
CA ALA A 438 29.09 -1.77 -1.07
C ALA A 438 28.01 -0.71 -1.37
N PRO A 439 27.42 -0.07 -0.34
CA PRO A 439 26.29 0.85 -0.53
C PRO A 439 26.62 2.09 -1.36
N GLU A 440 27.91 2.43 -1.50
CA GLU A 440 28.43 3.53 -2.30
C GLU A 440 28.70 3.16 -3.77
N GLU A 441 28.60 1.87 -4.15
CA GLU A 441 28.87 1.45 -5.53
C GLU A 441 27.75 1.86 -6.49
N ARG A 442 28.16 2.33 -7.67
CA ARG A 442 27.30 2.54 -8.85
C ARG A 442 27.69 1.54 -9.93
N ARG A 443 26.69 0.94 -10.58
CA ARG A 443 26.90 0.11 -11.77
C ARG A 443 25.82 0.41 -12.79
N ALA A 444 26.14 0.22 -14.07
CA ALA A 444 25.23 0.44 -15.19
C ALA A 444 24.01 -0.51 -15.21
N ASN A 445 23.98 -1.51 -14.32
CA ASN A 445 22.89 -2.44 -14.14
C ASN A 445 22.29 -2.42 -12.72
N HIS A 446 22.71 -1.50 -11.84
CA HIS A 446 22.13 -1.37 -10.50
C HIS A 446 21.00 -0.34 -10.52
N SER A 447 19.82 -0.77 -10.09
CA SER A 447 18.60 0.03 -9.97
C SER A 447 17.90 -0.29 -8.65
N PHE A 448 16.63 0.07 -8.53
CA PHE A 448 15.80 -0.24 -7.37
C PHE A 448 14.31 -0.04 -7.71
N ARG A 449 13.48 -0.61 -6.84
CA ARG A 449 12.05 -0.29 -6.76
C ARG A 449 11.67 -0.06 -5.31
N CYS A 450 10.53 0.57 -5.07
CA CYS A 450 10.08 0.89 -3.72
C CYS A 450 8.92 0.00 -3.26
N VAL A 451 8.71 -0.02 -1.96
CA VAL A 451 7.52 -0.58 -1.31
C VAL A 451 6.90 0.43 -0.37
N TRP A 452 5.64 0.18 -0.01
CA TRP A 452 4.93 0.88 1.05
C TRP A 452 4.15 -0.15 1.87
N SER A 453 4.14 0.02 3.19
CA SER A 453 3.46 -0.89 4.13
C SER A 453 3.04 -0.12 5.37
N LEU A 454 2.04 -0.64 6.10
CA LEU A 454 1.66 -0.13 7.42
C LEU A 454 2.71 -0.42 8.49
N ARG A 455 3.42 -1.54 8.37
CA ARG A 455 4.42 -2.00 9.33
C ARG A 455 5.82 -1.78 8.81
N GLU A 456 6.70 -1.41 9.72
CA GLU A 456 8.13 -1.48 9.51
C GLU A 456 8.64 -2.91 9.75
N PRO A 457 9.57 -3.41 8.94
CA PRO A 457 10.17 -4.73 9.14
C PRO A 457 11.06 -4.79 10.37
N GLN A 458 11.24 -5.98 10.93
CA GLN A 458 12.02 -6.21 12.14
C GLN A 458 13.50 -6.45 11.81
N PRO A 459 14.41 -5.55 12.24
CA PRO A 459 15.83 -5.81 12.11
C PRO A 459 16.26 -6.87 13.13
N ARG A 460 17.21 -7.71 12.74
CA ARG A 460 17.86 -8.65 13.66
C ARG A 460 18.86 -7.91 14.55
#